data_AF-A0A7W7GPC8-F1
#
_entry.id   AF-A0A7W7GPC8-F1
#
_cell.length_a   1.000
_cell.length_b   1.000
_cell.length_c   1.000
_cell.angle_alpha   90.00
_cell.angle_beta   90.00
_cell.angle_gamma   90.00
#
_symmetry.space_group_name_H-M   'P 1'
#
loop_
_entity.id
_entity.type
_entity.pdbx_description
1 polymer ?
#
loop_
_entity_poly.entity_id
_entity_poly.type
_entity_poly.pdbx_seq_one_letter_code
_entity_poly.pdbx_strand_id
1 'polypeptide(L)'
;MRILLYGLVRLAIFAAVWGLCLWLGTGFLVAVIVATVLTFAISYLFLDRLRRSATSQLNEAWAGRPGRRGRTEQADADAEDAYTQGRYRE
;
A
#
# COMPACT_ATOMS: atom_id res chain seq x y z
N MET A 1 -5.38 -1.55 -13.19
CA MET A 1 -4.35 -1.70 -12.13
C MET A 1 -4.20 -0.39 -11.36
N ARG A 2 -4.98 -0.19 -10.28
CA ARG A 2 -4.89 1.06 -9.47
C ARG A 2 -3.50 1.29 -8.86
N ILE A 3 -2.69 0.24 -8.73
CA ILE A 3 -1.30 0.28 -8.29
C ILE A 3 -0.42 1.10 -9.25
N LEU A 4 -0.60 0.95 -10.57
CA LEU A 4 0.15 1.72 -11.57
C LEU A 4 -0.22 3.20 -11.53
N LEU A 5 -1.52 3.51 -11.41
CA LEU A 5 -1.99 4.89 -11.26
C LEU A 5 -1.45 5.52 -9.96
N TYR A 6 -1.45 4.78 -8.85
CA TYR A 6 -0.88 5.23 -7.58
C TYR A 6 0.63 5.53 -7.70
N GLY A 7 1.39 4.63 -8.34
CA GLY A 7 2.81 4.84 -8.60
C GLY A 7 3.08 6.05 -9.50
N LEU A 8 2.30 6.21 -10.57
CA LEU A 8 2.42 7.32 -11.51
C LEU A 8 2.15 8.67 -10.85
N VAL A 9 1.08 8.78 -10.05
CA VAL A 9 0.75 10.01 -9.31
C VAL A 9 1.88 10.38 -8.36
N ARG A 10 2.45 9.40 -7.67
CA ARG A 10 3.57 9.63 -6.75
C ARG A 10 4.81 10.12 -7.48
N LEU A 11 5.12 9.57 -8.64
CA LEU A 11 6.23 10.00 -9.48
C LEU A 11 6.02 11.42 -10.02
N ALA A 12 4.79 11.75 -10.42
CA ALA A 12 4.43 13.08 -10.90
C ALA A 12 4.58 14.15 -9.81
N ILE A 13 4.11 13.87 -8.59
CA ILE A 13 4.29 14.75 -7.42
C ILE A 13 5.78 14.94 -7.14
N PHE A 14 6.56 13.85 -7.15
CA PHE A 14 8.01 13.94 -6.97
C PHE A 14 8.69 14.82 -7.99
N ALA A 15 8.41 14.59 -9.28
CA ALA A 15 8.99 15.38 -10.36
C ALA A 15 8.64 16.86 -10.24
N ALA A 16 7.40 17.19 -9.86
CA ALA A 16 6.96 18.57 -9.66
C ALA A 16 7.70 19.26 -8.51
N VAL A 17 7.77 18.63 -7.33
CA VAL A 17 8.47 19.20 -6.16
C VAL A 17 9.98 19.30 -6.41
N TRP A 18 10.57 18.27 -7.02
CA TRP A 18 11.99 18.25 -7.34
C TRP A 18 12.36 19.35 -8.35
N GLY A 19 11.57 19.50 -9.42
CA GLY A 19 11.74 20.57 -10.39
C GLY A 19 11.64 21.96 -9.77
N LEU A 20 10.70 22.15 -8.83
CA LEU A 20 10.57 23.40 -8.07
C LEU A 20 11.81 23.68 -7.22
N CYS A 21 12.35 22.70 -6.51
CA CYS A 21 13.59 22.86 -5.73
C CYS A 21 14.80 23.18 -6.61
N LEU A 22 14.93 22.53 -7.77
CA LEU A 22 15.99 22.85 -8.73
C LEU A 22 15.86 24.28 -9.26
N TRP A 23 14.63 24.72 -9.57
CA TRP A 23 14.36 26.08 -10.01
C TRP A 23 14.72 27.12 -8.94
N LEU A 24 14.53 26.80 -7.65
CA LEU A 24 14.93 27.62 -6.51
C LEU A 24 16.45 27.58 -6.23
N GLY A 25 17.23 26.80 -6.97
CA GLY A 25 18.69 26.75 -6.82
C GLY A 25 19.17 26.08 -5.54
N THR A 26 18.35 25.26 -4.87
CA THR A 26 18.72 24.60 -3.60
C THR A 26 19.84 23.57 -3.74
N GLY A 27 20.26 23.25 -4.97
CA GLY A 27 21.21 22.19 -5.28
C GLY A 27 20.54 20.81 -5.40
N PHE A 28 21.15 19.94 -6.21
CA PHE A 28 20.57 18.64 -6.59
C PHE A 28 20.30 17.73 -5.39
N LEU A 29 21.28 17.57 -4.48
CA LEU A 29 21.18 16.64 -3.35
C LEU A 29 20.07 17.07 -2.37
N VAL A 30 20.02 18.36 -2.04
CA VAL A 30 19.00 18.93 -1.16
C VAL A 30 17.61 18.84 -1.82
N ALA A 31 17.52 19.15 -3.11
CA ALA A 31 16.28 19.03 -3.88
C ALA A 31 15.72 17.59 -3.85
N VAL A 32 16.58 16.58 -4.04
CA VAL A 32 16.15 15.17 -4.00
C VAL A 32 15.63 14.79 -2.61
N ILE A 33 16.34 15.16 -1.54
CA ILE A 33 15.94 14.83 -0.16
C ILE A 33 14.58 15.48 0.17
N VAL A 34 14.46 16.79 -0.10
CA VAL A 34 13.24 17.56 0.17
C VAL A 34 12.06 17.02 -0.65
N ALA A 35 12.26 16.79 -1.95
CA ALA A 35 11.22 16.23 -2.81
C ALA A 35 10.79 14.83 -2.38
N THR A 36 11.72 14.00 -1.91
CA THR A 36 11.41 12.65 -1.39
C THR A 36 10.50 12.74 -0.17
N VAL A 37 10.86 13.56 0.82
CA VAL A 37 10.09 13.72 2.06
C VAL A 37 8.71 14.31 1.78
N LEU A 38 8.63 15.39 0.99
CA LEU A 38 7.37 16.04 0.64
C LEU A 38 6.46 15.12 -0.17
N THR A 39 7.00 14.42 -1.16
CA THR A 39 6.20 13.44 -1.93
C THR A 39 5.66 12.34 -1.04
N PHE A 40 6.47 11.84 -0.10
CA PHE A 40 6.03 10.83 0.85
C PHE A 40 4.88 11.36 1.73
N ALA A 41 5.03 12.56 2.28
CA ALA A 41 4.00 13.20 3.10
C ALA A 41 2.70 13.45 2.32
N ILE A 42 2.78 14.03 1.13
CA ILE A 42 1.61 14.30 0.26
C ILE A 42 0.94 12.99 -0.13
N SER A 43 1.71 11.98 -0.53
CA SER A 43 1.16 10.66 -0.87
C SER A 43 0.45 10.03 0.33
N TYR A 44 1.01 10.17 1.53
CA TYR A 44 0.43 9.63 2.75
C TYR A 44 -0.88 10.33 3.13
N LEU A 45 -0.95 11.66 3.03
CA LEU A 45 -2.14 12.43 3.38
C LEU A 45 -3.28 12.25 2.38
N PHE A 46 -3.00 12.35 1.08
CA PHE A 46 -4.05 12.48 0.06
C PHE A 46 -4.44 11.15 -0.58
N LEU A 47 -3.54 10.16 -0.60
CA LEU A 47 -3.81 8.88 -1.29
C LEU A 47 -4.22 7.77 -0.33
N ASP A 48 -4.68 8.08 0.89
CA ASP A 48 -5.10 7.06 1.86
C ASP A 48 -6.22 6.15 1.34
N ARG A 49 -7.20 6.71 0.60
CA ARG A 49 -8.25 5.93 -0.06
C ARG A 49 -7.71 5.05 -1.19
N LEU A 50 -6.75 5.56 -1.96
CA LEU A 50 -6.12 4.83 -3.06
C LEU A 50 -5.21 3.71 -2.53
N ARG A 51 -4.49 3.97 -1.42
CA ARG A 51 -3.67 3.01 -0.67
C ARG A 51 -4.53 1.85 -0.17
N ARG A 52 -5.63 2.13 0.54
CA ARG A 52 -6.56 1.08 1.01
C ARG A 52 -7.08 0.21 -0.13
N SER A 53 -7.43 0.82 -1.27
CA SER A 53 -7.90 0.08 -2.45
C SER A 53 -6.79 -0.70 -3.19
N ALA A 54 -5.53 -0.26 -3.08
CA ALA A 54 -4.39 -0.96 -3.64
C ALA A 54 -4.00 -2.14 -2.75
N THR A 55 -4.03 -1.96 -1.43
CA THR A 55 -3.82 -3.05 -0.46
C THR A 55 -4.89 -4.12 -0.61
N SER A 56 -6.17 -3.78 -0.82
CA SER A 56 -7.21 -4.78 -1.04
C SER A 56 -6.98 -5.59 -2.32
N GLN A 57 -6.61 -4.94 -3.43
CA GLN A 57 -6.31 -5.63 -4.68
C GLN A 57 -5.01 -6.44 -4.63
N LEU A 58 -3.99 -5.97 -3.90
CA LEU A 58 -2.78 -6.76 -3.62
C LEU A 58 -3.12 -7.96 -2.76
N ASN A 59 -3.97 -7.79 -1.75
CA ASN A 59 -4.43 -8.89 -0.90
C ASN A 59 -5.28 -9.88 -1.70
N GLU A 60 -6.09 -9.42 -2.66
CA GLU A 60 -6.89 -10.28 -3.54
C GLU A 60 -6.01 -11.00 -4.59
N ALA A 61 -4.99 -10.32 -5.12
CA ALA A 61 -4.01 -10.91 -6.03
C ALA A 61 -3.07 -11.90 -5.32
N TRP A 62 -2.67 -11.61 -4.07
CA TRP A 62 -1.88 -12.52 -3.21
C TRP A 62 -2.73 -13.60 -2.56
N ALA A 63 -4.02 -13.37 -2.32
CA ALA A 63 -4.99 -14.40 -1.96
C ALA A 63 -5.34 -15.30 -3.15
N GLY A 64 -4.67 -15.14 -4.29
CA GLY A 64 -4.72 -16.02 -5.44
C GLY A 64 -4.20 -17.44 -5.17
N ARG A 65 -4.97 -18.23 -4.40
CA ARG A 65 -5.73 -19.39 -4.91
C ARG A 65 -6.72 -19.85 -3.81
N PRO A 66 -8.04 -19.59 -3.93
CA PRO A 66 -9.08 -20.18 -3.06
C PRO A 66 -9.23 -21.72 -3.18
N GLY A 67 -8.22 -22.41 -3.69
CA GLY A 67 -8.23 -23.84 -3.98
C GLY A 67 -6.86 -24.49 -3.84
N ARG A 68 -5.95 -23.91 -3.04
CA ARG A 68 -4.68 -24.55 -2.67
C ARG A 68 -4.42 -24.62 -1.17
N ARG A 69 -5.40 -24.30 -0.34
CA ARG A 69 -5.37 -24.83 1.03
C ARG A 69 -5.47 -26.33 0.89
N GLY A 70 -4.42 -27.04 1.30
CA GLY A 70 -4.49 -28.50 1.36
C GLY A 70 -5.69 -28.89 2.23
N ARG A 71 -6.31 -30.05 1.99
CA ARG A 71 -7.41 -30.57 2.85
C ARG A 71 -7.11 -30.43 4.34
N THR A 72 -5.84 -30.55 4.71
CA THR A 72 -5.32 -30.36 6.08
C THR A 72 -5.41 -28.91 6.55
N GLU A 73 -4.95 -27.95 5.76
CA GLU A 73 -4.95 -26.51 6.13
C GLU A 73 -6.37 -25.95 6.24
N GLN A 74 -7.31 -26.52 5.49
CA GLN A 74 -8.73 -26.17 5.60
C GLN A 74 -9.38 -26.81 6.84
N ALA A 75 -9.04 -28.07 7.14
CA ALA A 75 -9.51 -28.74 8.36
C ALA A 75 -8.96 -28.11 9.65
N ASP A 76 -7.71 -27.65 9.63
CA ASP A 76 -7.09 -26.96 10.77
C ASP A 76 -7.76 -25.59 10.98
N ALA A 77 -8.00 -24.82 9.91
CA ALA A 77 -8.71 -23.56 9.97
C ALA A 77 -10.15 -23.73 10.50
N ASP A 78 -10.89 -24.73 10.01
CA ASP A 78 -12.26 -25.02 10.47
C ASP A 78 -12.27 -25.44 11.96
N ALA A 79 -11.25 -26.18 12.43
CA ALA A 79 -11.11 -26.56 13.83
C ALA A 79 -10.76 -25.37 14.75
N GLU A 80 -9.88 -24.47 14.30
CA GLU A 80 -9.52 -23.24 15.02
C GLU A 80 -10.69 -22.25 15.10
N ASP A 81 -11.45 -22.10 14.01
CA ASP A 81 -12.65 -21.27 13.96
C ASP A 81 -13.75 -21.81 14.90
N ALA A 82 -13.97 -23.13 14.90
CA ALA A 82 -14.91 -23.79 15.81
C ALA A 82 -14.52 -23.59 17.30
N TYR A 83 -13.22 -23.58 17.61
CA TYR A 83 -12.74 -23.35 18.97
C TYR A 83 -12.90 -21.89 19.41
N THR A 84 -12.79 -20.95 18.47
CA THR A 84 -12.86 -19.50 18.73
C THR A 84 -14.30 -19.00 18.88
N GLN A 85 -15.25 -19.55 18.11
CA GLN A 85 -16.66 -19.12 18.11
C GLN A 85 -17.39 -19.31 19.45
N GLY A 86 -16.89 -20.18 20.33
CA GLY A 86 -17.49 -20.46 21.65
C GLY A 86 -16.82 -19.78 22.85
N ARG A 87 -15.62 -19.20 22.68
CA ARG A 87 -14.77 -18.78 23.82
C ARG A 87 -14.88 -17.30 24.20
N TYR A 88 -15.35 -16.45 23.29
CA TYR A 88 -15.40 -14.98 23.47
C TYR A 88 -16.81 -14.39 23.35
N ARG A 89 -17.83 -15.12 23.81
CA ARG A 89 -19.17 -14.55 24.03
C ARG A 89 -19.16 -13.88 25.41
N GLU A 90 -19.08 -12.55 25.42
CA GLU A 90 -19.52 -11.73 26.56
C GLU A 90 -21.05 -11.71 26.65
#